data_AF-A0A6C0E3U1-F1
#
_entry.id   AF-A0A6C0E3U1-F1
#
_cell.length_a   1.000
_cell.length_b   1.000
_cell.length_c   1.000
_cell.angle_alpha   90.00
_cell.angle_beta   90.00
_cell.angle_gamma   90.00
#
_symmetry.space_group_name_H-M   'P 1'
#
loop_
_entity.id
_entity.type
_entity.pdbx_description
1 polymer ?
#
loop_
_entity_poly.entity_id
_entity_poly.type
_entity_poly.pdbx_seq_one_letter_code
_entity_poly.pdbx_strand_id
1 'polypeptide(L)'
;MYKIDSYYSNNVVATTMKPIYLSNKELDCGVIQFKDKNKTYLVDSSDKDRIINFSKTFVFINDNDLYPSYSYNYKRFNYLDFIFCENQDSVYYVFKNGNDMDLRRSNVEIYHFYHKVVTEKYKVLNFIRGHNMHLGQDANIMKNPLWRIIENDKEYLLMYCEKDTLCKLCKDSHQKILEWEVTHNGGKKLTWFKNNNGYIMCSNNIYIHQIITGCYGNGKGTKNISVDHIDQDPLNNTWENLRIATREEQEQNCNGIKQGTKRERKHNAIKLPDGITHDMMRKYVVYYHEWLDKEHTREREFFKIEKHPKLDKPFMTSKSNKITIQDKLAQANKIVDDLENDIYPTTSEASLPKYMSLVVSRDKPHLVYERRIDGKRLNFRMILPDEHDIHEQIVVFYDKLKIKYPDHECFTSIDEKM
;
A
#
# COMPACT_ATOMS: atom_id res chain seq x y z
N MET A 1 2.71 9.80 23.97
CA MET A 1 1.43 9.88 24.70
C MET A 1 1.57 9.04 25.95
N TYR A 2 1.23 9.60 27.10
CA TYR A 2 1.79 9.32 28.42
C TYR A 2 1.74 7.85 28.89
N LYS A 3 2.86 7.39 29.47
CA LYS A 3 2.91 6.26 30.41
C LYS A 3 2.00 6.61 31.59
N ILE A 4 0.96 5.83 31.81
CA ILE A 4 0.18 5.89 33.05
C ILE A 4 0.86 4.94 34.03
N ASP A 5 1.40 5.53 35.09
CA ASP A 5 2.02 4.84 36.21
C ASP A 5 1.00 3.93 36.90
N SER A 6 1.43 2.69 37.19
CA SER A 6 0.67 1.70 37.93
C SER A 6 0.62 2.07 39.42
N TYR A 7 -0.47 2.70 39.84
CA TYR A 7 -0.89 2.73 41.24
C TYR A 7 -2.17 1.91 41.35
N TYR A 8 -2.11 0.78 42.07
CA TYR A 8 -3.07 0.37 43.11
C TYR A 8 -2.63 -1.00 43.65
N SER A 9 -1.83 -0.93 44.72
CA SER A 9 -1.80 -1.95 45.75
C SER A 9 -3.08 -1.78 46.58
N ASN A 10 -4.06 -2.67 46.36
CA ASN A 10 -5.12 -2.92 47.33
C ASN A 10 -5.09 -4.41 47.65
N ASN A 11 -4.74 -4.72 48.90
CA ASN A 11 -4.89 -6.05 49.49
C ASN A 11 -6.38 -6.41 49.52
N VAL A 12 -6.88 -7.02 48.44
CA VAL A 12 -8.19 -7.68 48.44
C VAL A 12 -8.00 -9.03 49.10
N VAL A 13 -8.57 -9.19 50.29
CA VAL A 13 -8.68 -10.48 50.97
C VAL A 13 -9.58 -11.36 50.10
N ALA A 14 -8.98 -12.23 49.29
CA ALA A 14 -9.70 -13.24 48.54
C ALA A 14 -10.40 -14.17 49.54
N THR A 15 -11.71 -14.00 49.68
CA THR A 15 -12.53 -14.93 50.45
C THR A 15 -12.53 -16.27 49.71
N THR A 16 -11.96 -17.30 50.32
CA THR A 16 -11.94 -18.66 49.77
C THR A 16 -13.34 -19.27 49.85
N MET A 17 -14.18 -18.91 48.88
CA MET A 17 -15.54 -19.41 48.74
C MET A 17 -15.51 -20.83 48.17
N LYS A 18 -16.20 -21.77 48.84
CA LYS A 18 -16.23 -23.17 48.41
C LYS A 18 -17.39 -23.41 47.43
N PRO A 19 -17.13 -23.74 46.16
CA PRO A 19 -18.18 -24.13 45.23
C PRO A 19 -18.83 -25.46 45.64
N ILE A 20 -20.11 -25.61 45.33
CA ILE A 20 -20.85 -26.85 45.45
C ILE A 20 -21.01 -27.44 44.05
N TYR A 21 -20.54 -28.66 43.87
CA TYR A 21 -20.61 -29.38 42.60
C TYR A 21 -21.78 -30.35 42.61
N LEU A 22 -22.68 -30.19 41.64
CA LEU A 22 -23.86 -31.02 41.46
C LEU A 22 -23.93 -31.50 40.00
N SER A 23 -24.99 -32.22 39.68
CA SER A 23 -25.34 -32.60 38.32
C SER A 23 -26.83 -32.32 38.09
N ASN A 24 -27.18 -31.86 36.89
CA ASN A 24 -28.56 -31.73 36.44
C ASN A 24 -28.87 -32.89 35.49
N LYS A 25 -29.79 -33.78 35.90
CA LYS A 25 -30.16 -34.97 35.11
C LYS A 25 -31.02 -34.64 33.89
N GLU A 26 -31.85 -33.60 33.97
CA GLU A 26 -32.75 -33.20 32.88
C GLU A 26 -31.96 -32.59 31.72
N LEU A 27 -30.91 -31.83 32.06
CA LEU A 27 -30.05 -31.15 31.10
C LEU A 27 -28.76 -31.92 30.76
N ASP A 28 -28.58 -33.11 31.35
CA ASP A 28 -27.39 -33.95 31.28
C ASP A 28 -26.08 -33.15 31.42
N CYS A 29 -25.98 -32.36 32.49
CA CYS A 29 -24.87 -31.43 32.65
C CYS A 29 -24.35 -31.32 34.09
N GLY A 30 -23.15 -30.78 34.24
CA GLY A 30 -22.59 -30.38 35.51
C GLY A 30 -23.18 -29.05 35.99
N VAL A 31 -23.29 -28.89 37.32
CA VAL A 31 -23.74 -27.65 37.94
C VAL A 31 -22.71 -27.22 38.98
N ILE A 32 -22.27 -25.97 38.92
CA ILE A 32 -21.33 -25.37 39.88
C ILE A 32 -22.02 -24.20 40.56
N GLN A 33 -22.29 -24.32 41.86
CA GLN A 33 -23.00 -23.30 42.65
C GLN A 33 -22.07 -22.57 43.60
N PHE A 34 -22.15 -21.25 43.57
CA PHE A 34 -21.55 -20.35 44.56
C PHE A 34 -22.69 -19.68 45.32
N LYS A 35 -23.17 -20.33 46.39
CA LYS A 35 -24.33 -19.88 47.19
C LYS A 35 -24.17 -18.44 47.67
N ASP A 36 -22.99 -18.10 48.16
CA ASP A 36 -22.68 -16.77 48.71
C ASP A 36 -22.71 -15.64 47.67
N LYS A 37 -22.65 -15.98 46.37
CA LYS A 37 -22.75 -15.03 45.25
C LYS A 37 -24.07 -15.12 44.50
N ASN A 38 -24.95 -16.05 44.89
CA ASN A 38 -26.15 -16.39 44.13
C ASN A 38 -25.86 -16.69 42.64
N LYS A 39 -24.75 -17.40 42.36
CA LYS A 39 -24.32 -17.76 41.00
C LYS A 39 -24.36 -19.26 40.81
N THR A 40 -24.95 -19.71 39.70
CA THR A 40 -25.05 -21.11 39.31
C THR A 40 -24.61 -21.25 37.85
N TYR A 41 -23.53 -21.97 37.62
CA TYR A 41 -23.00 -22.24 36.28
C TYR A 41 -23.44 -23.63 35.82
N LEU A 42 -23.94 -23.70 34.59
CA LEU A 42 -24.17 -24.97 33.88
C LEU A 42 -22.98 -25.22 32.96
N VAL A 43 -22.40 -26.41 33.03
CA VAL A 43 -21.22 -26.79 32.23
C VAL A 43 -21.40 -28.22 31.75
N ASP A 44 -20.71 -28.60 30.67
CA ASP A 44 -20.66 -30.00 30.28
C ASP A 44 -19.98 -30.82 31.39
N SER A 45 -20.43 -32.06 31.60
CA SER A 45 -19.94 -32.90 32.71
C SER A 45 -18.41 -33.09 32.67
N SER A 46 -17.83 -33.22 31.49
CA SER A 46 -16.37 -33.30 31.29
C SER A 46 -15.64 -32.03 31.71
N ASP A 47 -16.21 -30.85 31.45
CA ASP A 47 -15.61 -29.57 31.83
C ASP A 47 -15.75 -29.32 33.34
N LYS A 48 -16.85 -29.76 33.97
CA LYS A 48 -16.96 -29.80 35.45
C LYS A 48 -15.83 -30.63 36.06
N ASP A 49 -15.60 -31.84 35.55
CA ASP A 49 -14.58 -32.74 36.07
C ASP A 49 -13.17 -32.16 35.88
N ARG A 50 -12.92 -31.48 34.75
CA ARG A 50 -11.67 -30.72 34.53
C ARG A 50 -11.49 -29.60 35.56
N ILE A 51 -12.55 -28.88 35.90
CA ILE A 51 -12.50 -27.79 36.91
C ILE A 51 -12.21 -28.37 38.31
N ILE A 52 -12.89 -29.46 38.70
CA ILE A 52 -12.69 -30.11 40.01
C ILE A 52 -11.25 -30.60 40.17
N ASN A 53 -10.71 -31.22 39.12
CA ASN A 53 -9.37 -31.81 39.15
C ASN A 53 -8.25 -30.80 38.84
N PHE A 54 -8.58 -29.52 38.64
CA PHE A 54 -7.58 -28.50 38.35
C PHE A 54 -6.78 -28.13 39.60
N SER A 55 -5.46 -28.04 39.47
CA SER A 55 -4.55 -27.80 40.60
C SER A 55 -4.66 -26.39 41.22
N LYS A 56 -5.33 -25.45 40.53
CA LYS A 56 -5.55 -24.09 41.01
C LYS A 56 -7.02 -23.86 41.32
N THR A 57 -7.27 -23.00 42.29
CA THR A 57 -8.63 -22.63 42.71
C THR A 57 -9.13 -21.43 41.90
N PHE A 58 -10.38 -21.52 41.44
CA PHE A 58 -11.10 -20.40 40.85
C PHE A 58 -11.77 -19.57 41.96
N VAL A 59 -11.53 -18.26 41.95
CA VAL A 59 -12.05 -17.31 42.94
C VAL A 59 -12.62 -16.06 42.26
N PHE A 60 -13.62 -15.44 42.89
CA PHE A 60 -14.06 -14.09 42.53
C PHE A 60 -13.15 -13.08 43.22
N ILE A 61 -12.62 -12.11 42.48
CA ILE A 61 -11.80 -11.05 43.08
C ILE A 61 -12.70 -9.86 43.45
N ASN A 62 -13.65 -9.53 42.58
CA ASN A 62 -14.63 -8.48 42.83
C ASN A 62 -16.04 -9.08 42.90
N ASP A 63 -16.94 -8.41 43.62
CA ASP A 63 -18.35 -8.82 43.69
C ASP A 63 -19.06 -8.79 42.33
N ASN A 64 -18.61 -7.89 41.46
CA ASN A 64 -19.14 -7.71 40.11
C ASN A 64 -18.53 -8.67 39.08
N ASP A 65 -17.52 -9.47 39.43
CA ASP A 65 -16.88 -10.40 38.49
C ASP A 65 -17.91 -11.44 38.01
N LEU A 66 -18.22 -11.50 36.72
CA LEU A 66 -19.25 -12.42 36.19
C LEU A 66 -18.83 -13.89 36.36
N TYR A 67 -17.54 -14.19 36.19
CA TYR A 67 -16.97 -15.53 36.26
C TYR A 67 -15.84 -15.59 37.31
N PRO A 68 -15.69 -16.69 38.05
CA PRO A 68 -14.54 -16.88 38.91
C PRO A 68 -13.29 -17.13 38.05
N SER A 69 -12.11 -16.82 38.58
CA SER A 69 -10.85 -16.87 37.85
C SER A 69 -9.70 -17.39 38.70
N TYR A 70 -8.66 -17.91 38.06
CA TYR A 70 -7.37 -18.18 38.69
C TYR A 70 -6.26 -17.32 38.08
N SER A 71 -5.17 -17.14 38.82
CA SER A 71 -3.99 -16.41 38.35
C SER A 71 -2.84 -17.36 37.97
N TYR A 72 -2.19 -17.06 36.86
CA TYR A 72 -0.98 -17.74 36.40
C TYR A 72 -0.10 -16.78 35.61
N ASN A 73 1.19 -16.68 35.96
CA ASN A 73 2.17 -15.78 35.33
C ASN A 73 1.64 -14.34 35.15
N TYR A 74 1.07 -13.77 36.21
CA TYR A 74 0.48 -12.42 36.24
C TYR A 74 -0.71 -12.19 35.29
N LYS A 75 -1.24 -13.25 34.66
CA LYS A 75 -2.48 -13.24 33.89
C LYS A 75 -3.60 -13.92 34.67
N ARG A 76 -4.84 -13.49 34.43
CA ARG A 76 -6.05 -14.09 34.98
C ARG A 76 -6.75 -14.90 33.90
N PHE A 77 -7.28 -16.05 34.29
CA PHE A 77 -8.03 -16.94 33.41
C PHE A 77 -9.33 -17.32 34.12
N ASN A 78 -10.46 -16.99 33.51
CA ASN A 78 -11.79 -17.29 34.03
C ASN A 78 -12.35 -18.60 33.44
N TYR A 79 -13.59 -18.95 33.80
CA TYR A 79 -14.22 -20.16 33.28
C TYR A 79 -14.32 -20.21 31.76
N LEU A 80 -14.60 -19.10 31.08
CA LEU A 80 -14.64 -19.10 29.62
C LEU A 80 -13.26 -19.41 29.02
N ASP A 81 -12.18 -18.83 29.57
CA ASP A 81 -10.81 -19.12 29.15
C ASP A 81 -10.47 -20.60 29.32
N PHE A 82 -10.81 -21.15 30.48
CA PHE A 82 -10.45 -22.51 30.86
C PHE A 82 -11.24 -23.58 30.09
N ILE A 83 -12.53 -23.34 29.88
CA ILE A 83 -13.43 -24.26 29.19
C ILE A 83 -13.16 -24.23 27.68
N PHE A 84 -13.13 -23.04 27.09
CA PHE A 84 -13.09 -22.89 25.63
C PHE A 84 -11.68 -22.79 25.05
N CYS A 85 -10.67 -22.55 25.90
CA CYS A 85 -9.28 -22.39 25.49
C CYS A 85 -9.12 -21.33 24.39
N GLU A 86 -9.79 -20.18 24.57
CA GLU A 86 -9.70 -19.02 23.68
C GLU A 86 -9.28 -17.79 24.47
N ASN A 87 -8.53 -16.92 23.83
CA ASN A 87 -8.15 -15.63 24.37
C ASN A 87 -9.30 -14.64 24.16
N GLN A 88 -9.85 -14.11 25.25
CA GLN A 88 -11.01 -13.19 25.23
C GLN A 88 -10.74 -11.89 24.49
N ASP A 89 -9.48 -11.48 24.34
CA ASP A 89 -9.13 -10.30 23.54
C ASP A 89 -9.34 -10.56 22.03
N SER A 90 -9.41 -11.83 21.62
CA SER A 90 -9.55 -12.24 20.22
C SER A 90 -10.96 -12.70 19.83
N VAL A 91 -11.82 -12.99 20.81
CA VAL A 91 -13.14 -13.56 20.58
C VAL A 91 -14.22 -12.92 21.43
N TYR A 92 -15.47 -13.11 21.04
CA TYR A 92 -16.61 -12.88 21.92
C TYR A 92 -17.52 -14.11 21.91
N TYR A 93 -18.29 -14.24 22.99
CA TYR A 93 -19.18 -15.37 23.25
C TYR A 93 -20.63 -14.93 23.06
N VAL A 94 -21.43 -15.79 22.42
CA VAL A 94 -22.87 -15.62 22.25
C VAL A 94 -23.56 -16.81 22.89
N PHE A 95 -24.44 -16.55 23.85
CA PHE A 95 -25.20 -17.56 24.56
C PHE A 95 -26.58 -17.70 23.91
N LYS A 96 -26.85 -18.86 23.29
CA LYS A 96 -28.07 -19.09 22.50
C LYS A 96 -29.35 -18.88 23.30
N ASN A 97 -29.34 -19.24 24.57
CA ASN A 97 -30.47 -19.06 25.48
C ASN A 97 -30.46 -17.73 26.24
N GLY A 98 -29.52 -16.82 25.97
CA GLY A 98 -29.36 -15.55 26.67
C GLY A 98 -28.84 -15.65 28.11
N ASN A 99 -28.52 -16.86 28.60
CA ASN A 99 -27.97 -17.09 29.93
C ASN A 99 -26.44 -17.20 29.87
N ASP A 100 -25.74 -16.16 30.33
CA ASP A 100 -24.29 -16.07 30.37
C ASP A 100 -23.62 -17.00 31.40
N MET A 101 -24.41 -17.66 32.26
CA MET A 101 -23.96 -18.68 33.19
C MET A 101 -24.14 -20.11 32.65
N ASP A 102 -24.80 -20.27 31.50
CA ASP A 102 -24.92 -21.56 30.82
C ASP A 102 -23.77 -21.75 29.82
N LEU A 103 -22.66 -22.26 30.35
CA LEU A 103 -21.38 -22.44 29.66
C LEU A 103 -21.28 -23.77 28.91
N ARG A 104 -22.37 -24.53 28.77
CA ARG A 104 -22.38 -25.77 27.99
C ARG A 104 -22.03 -25.47 26.54
N ARG A 105 -21.21 -26.32 25.92
CA ARG A 105 -20.75 -26.10 24.53
C ARG A 105 -21.89 -26.07 23.52
N SER A 106 -23.00 -26.74 23.83
CA SER A 106 -24.22 -26.69 23.01
C SER A 106 -24.88 -25.31 23.00
N ASN A 107 -24.72 -24.52 24.06
CA ASN A 107 -25.32 -23.21 24.25
C ASN A 107 -24.42 -22.03 23.83
N VAL A 108 -23.10 -22.24 23.75
CA VAL A 108 -22.14 -21.15 23.49
C VAL A 108 -21.61 -21.19 22.06
N GLU A 109 -21.79 -20.08 21.36
CA GLU A 109 -21.12 -19.80 20.07
C GLU A 109 -19.97 -18.83 20.30
N ILE A 110 -18.84 -19.09 19.62
CA ILE A 110 -17.62 -18.30 19.77
C ILE A 110 -17.28 -17.71 18.41
N TYR A 111 -17.16 -16.39 18.38
CA TYR A 111 -16.83 -15.66 17.18
C TYR A 111 -15.57 -14.84 17.38
N HIS A 112 -14.75 -14.76 16.34
CA HIS A 112 -13.65 -13.81 16.29
C HIS A 112 -14.21 -12.37 16.33
N PHE A 113 -13.53 -11.42 16.99
CA PHE A 113 -14.03 -10.03 17.14
C PHE A 113 -14.39 -9.39 15.79
N TYR A 114 -13.62 -9.71 14.75
CA TYR A 114 -13.81 -9.20 13.39
C TYR A 114 -15.11 -9.70 12.74
N HIS A 115 -15.79 -10.70 13.31
CA HIS A 115 -17.07 -11.20 12.79
C HIS A 115 -18.09 -10.06 12.63
N LYS A 116 -18.15 -9.12 13.59
CA LYS A 116 -19.07 -7.97 13.55
C LYS A 116 -18.85 -7.10 12.31
N VAL A 117 -17.58 -6.80 12.01
CA VAL A 117 -17.17 -6.02 10.83
C VAL A 117 -17.58 -6.71 9.53
N VAL A 118 -17.46 -8.03 9.47
CA VAL A 118 -17.84 -8.80 8.28
C VAL A 118 -19.35 -8.84 8.12
N THR A 119 -20.11 -9.07 9.19
CA THR A 119 -21.58 -9.13 9.15
C THR A 119 -22.23 -7.79 8.83
N GLU A 120 -21.59 -6.67 9.17
CA GLU A 120 -22.05 -5.33 8.78
C GLU A 120 -21.89 -5.07 7.27
N LYS A 121 -20.85 -5.63 6.65
CA LYS A 121 -20.50 -5.37 5.25
C LYS A 121 -21.03 -6.41 4.27
N TYR A 122 -21.20 -7.66 4.71
CA TYR A 122 -21.50 -8.79 3.85
C TYR A 122 -22.66 -9.61 4.39
N LYS A 123 -23.45 -10.17 3.47
CA LYS A 123 -24.42 -11.21 3.78
C LYS A 123 -23.69 -12.52 4.08
N VAL A 124 -23.43 -12.77 5.36
CA VAL A 124 -22.77 -13.99 5.84
C VAL A 124 -23.77 -15.16 5.87
N LEU A 125 -23.44 -16.24 5.16
CA LEU A 125 -24.19 -17.49 5.17
C LEU A 125 -23.76 -18.44 6.29
N ASN A 126 -22.45 -18.47 6.58
CA ASN A 126 -21.88 -19.35 7.59
C ASN A 126 -20.56 -18.79 8.11
N PHE A 127 -20.32 -18.99 9.41
CA PHE A 127 -19.03 -18.77 10.04
C PHE A 127 -18.28 -20.09 10.19
N ILE A 128 -17.03 -20.12 9.75
CA ILE A 128 -16.15 -21.27 9.90
C ILE A 128 -15.07 -20.85 10.89
N ARG A 129 -15.07 -21.50 12.06
CA ARG A 129 -14.09 -21.23 13.11
C ARG A 129 -12.68 -21.47 12.58
N GLY A 130 -11.77 -20.58 12.95
CA GLY A 130 -10.35 -20.70 12.66
C GLY A 130 -9.67 -21.77 13.51
N HIS A 131 -8.34 -21.76 13.52
CA HIS A 131 -7.53 -22.64 14.37
C HIS A 131 -6.79 -21.83 15.44
N ASN A 132 -6.38 -22.50 16.50
CA ASN A 132 -5.51 -21.93 17.52
C ASN A 132 -4.41 -22.93 17.89
N MET A 133 -3.36 -22.44 18.54
CA MET A 133 -2.33 -23.28 19.14
C MET A 133 -2.45 -23.20 20.66
N HIS A 134 -2.11 -24.25 21.39
CA HIS A 134 -2.15 -24.23 22.87
C HIS A 134 -0.85 -23.76 23.52
N LEU A 135 0.20 -23.55 22.72
CA LEU A 135 1.54 -23.18 23.19
C LEU A 135 2.10 -22.03 22.36
N GLY A 136 3.06 -21.32 22.94
CA GLY A 136 3.74 -20.18 22.32
C GLY A 136 3.09 -18.83 22.65
N GLN A 137 3.64 -17.77 22.05
CA GLN A 137 3.20 -16.39 22.31
C GLN A 137 1.74 -16.15 21.91
N ASP A 138 1.29 -16.81 20.85
CA ASP A 138 -0.07 -16.70 20.29
C ASP A 138 -1.00 -17.82 20.76
N ALA A 139 -0.71 -18.43 21.91
CA ALA A 139 -1.54 -19.51 22.44
C ALA A 139 -2.99 -19.05 22.66
N ASN A 140 -3.94 -19.91 22.27
CA ASN A 140 -5.39 -19.73 22.36
C ASN A 140 -5.92 -18.50 21.59
N ILE A 141 -5.16 -17.95 20.65
CA ILE A 141 -5.67 -16.90 19.75
C ILE A 141 -6.25 -17.58 18.51
N MET A 142 -7.53 -17.29 18.19
CA MET A 142 -8.16 -17.79 16.98
C MET A 142 -7.55 -17.15 15.73
N LYS A 143 -6.81 -17.94 14.95
CA LYS A 143 -6.21 -17.54 13.68
C LYS A 143 -7.08 -18.00 12.51
N ASN A 144 -7.11 -17.17 11.48
CA ASN A 144 -7.72 -17.46 10.18
C ASN A 144 -9.14 -18.03 10.19
N PRO A 145 -10.09 -17.46 10.97
CA PRO A 145 -11.50 -17.74 10.75
C PRO A 145 -11.93 -17.38 9.33
N LEU A 146 -12.97 -18.07 8.83
CA LEU A 146 -13.54 -17.79 7.51
C LEU A 146 -15.03 -17.46 7.61
N TRP A 147 -15.49 -16.60 6.71
CA TRP A 147 -16.91 -16.33 6.50
C TRP A 147 -17.29 -16.71 5.08
N ARG A 148 -18.31 -17.57 4.97
CA ARG A 148 -18.95 -17.86 3.70
C ARG A 148 -19.95 -16.76 3.40
N ILE A 149 -19.79 -16.07 2.28
CA ILE A 149 -20.61 -14.92 1.89
C ILE A 149 -21.17 -15.10 0.47
N ILE A 150 -22.21 -14.34 0.15
CA ILE A 150 -22.67 -14.17 -1.23
C ILE A 150 -22.32 -12.76 -1.70
N GLU A 151 -21.70 -12.67 -2.87
CA GLU A 151 -21.43 -11.42 -3.57
C GLU A 151 -21.69 -11.64 -5.07
N ASN A 152 -22.55 -10.81 -5.67
CA ASN A 152 -22.95 -10.94 -7.09
C ASN A 152 -23.40 -12.36 -7.48
N ASP A 153 -24.28 -12.95 -6.66
CA ASP A 153 -24.82 -14.31 -6.81
C ASP A 153 -23.77 -15.43 -6.82
N LYS A 154 -22.53 -15.13 -6.42
CA LYS A 154 -21.45 -16.10 -6.25
C LYS A 154 -21.06 -16.23 -4.79
N GLU A 155 -20.74 -17.45 -4.40
CA GLU A 155 -20.28 -17.76 -3.06
C GLU A 155 -18.76 -17.57 -2.95
N TYR A 156 -18.33 -16.87 -1.90
CA TYR A 156 -16.93 -16.69 -1.58
C TYR A 156 -16.65 -16.99 -0.12
N LEU A 157 -15.39 -17.28 0.18
CA LEU A 157 -14.85 -17.38 1.53
C LEU A 157 -13.96 -16.16 1.78
N LEU A 158 -14.28 -15.40 2.82
CA LEU A 158 -13.40 -14.36 3.34
C LEU A 158 -12.62 -14.93 4.51
N MET A 159 -11.31 -15.07 4.37
CA MET A 159 -10.43 -15.53 5.43
C MET A 159 -9.79 -14.33 6.13
N TYR A 160 -9.90 -14.26 7.45
CA TYR A 160 -9.19 -13.24 8.21
C TYR A 160 -7.69 -13.53 8.27
N CYS A 161 -6.88 -12.50 8.00
CA CYS A 161 -5.44 -12.52 8.18
C CYS A 161 -5.06 -11.32 9.05
N GLU A 162 -4.30 -11.55 10.13
CA GLU A 162 -3.89 -10.44 10.98
C GLU A 162 -2.89 -9.53 10.26
N LYS A 163 -2.95 -8.20 10.45
CA LYS A 163 -4.02 -7.44 11.15
C LYS A 163 -5.09 -6.97 10.15
N ASP A 164 -6.36 -7.00 10.56
CA ASP A 164 -7.50 -6.37 9.88
C ASP A 164 -7.59 -6.62 8.36
N THR A 165 -7.07 -7.75 7.89
CA THR A 165 -6.98 -8.08 6.46
C THR A 165 -7.95 -9.22 6.16
N LEU A 166 -8.68 -9.12 5.05
CA LEU A 166 -9.50 -10.20 4.52
C LEU A 166 -8.89 -10.69 3.21
N CYS A 167 -8.60 -11.99 3.13
CA CYS A 167 -8.22 -12.68 1.91
C CYS A 167 -9.48 -13.32 1.30
N LYS A 168 -9.76 -13.03 0.03
CA LYS A 168 -10.89 -13.60 -0.69
C LYS A 168 -10.48 -14.89 -1.38
N LEU A 169 -11.27 -15.94 -1.18
CA LEU A 169 -11.07 -17.27 -1.75
C LEU A 169 -12.38 -17.75 -2.39
N CYS A 170 -12.27 -18.51 -3.48
CA CYS A 170 -13.37 -19.32 -3.99
C CYS A 170 -13.26 -20.74 -3.44
N LYS A 171 -14.26 -21.58 -3.73
CA LYS A 171 -14.30 -22.99 -3.29
C LYS A 171 -13.04 -23.75 -3.70
N ASP A 172 -12.60 -23.58 -4.95
CA ASP A 172 -11.44 -24.30 -5.48
C ASP A 172 -10.13 -23.86 -4.83
N SER A 173 -9.94 -22.56 -4.62
CA SER A 173 -8.78 -22.04 -3.88
C SER A 173 -8.69 -22.60 -2.47
N HIS A 174 -9.81 -22.59 -1.73
CA HIS A 174 -9.83 -23.13 -0.38
C HIS A 174 -9.56 -24.64 -0.36
N GLN A 175 -10.13 -25.38 -1.31
CA GLN A 175 -9.90 -26.81 -1.44
C GLN A 175 -8.42 -27.14 -1.69
N LYS A 176 -7.73 -26.36 -2.54
CA LYS A 176 -6.28 -26.51 -2.77
C LYS A 176 -5.45 -26.31 -1.50
N ILE A 177 -5.84 -25.36 -0.66
CA ILE A 177 -5.18 -25.13 0.64
C ILE A 177 -5.37 -26.34 1.55
N LEU A 178 -6.60 -26.86 1.67
CA LEU A 178 -6.89 -28.04 2.49
C LEU A 178 -6.11 -29.27 2.02
N GLU A 179 -6.05 -29.52 0.71
CA GLU A 179 -5.27 -30.61 0.11
C GLU A 179 -3.78 -30.49 0.46
N TRP A 180 -3.24 -29.27 0.41
CA TRP A 180 -1.85 -29.01 0.75
C TRP A 180 -1.57 -29.24 2.24
N GLU A 181 -2.46 -28.80 3.14
CA GLU A 181 -2.35 -29.04 4.58
C GLU A 181 -2.25 -30.53 4.89
N VAL A 182 -3.06 -31.37 4.24
CA VAL A 182 -3.04 -32.82 4.40
C VAL A 182 -1.74 -33.43 3.86
N THR A 183 -1.36 -33.06 2.64
CA THR A 183 -0.26 -33.73 1.91
C THR A 183 1.13 -33.26 2.30
N HIS A 184 1.29 -31.99 2.71
CA HIS A 184 2.59 -31.35 2.97
C HIS A 184 2.75 -30.83 4.40
N ASN A 185 1.66 -30.72 5.18
CA ASN A 185 1.70 -30.23 6.57
C ASN A 185 1.18 -31.26 7.59
N GLY A 186 1.09 -32.54 7.21
CA GLY A 186 0.64 -33.62 8.09
C GLY A 186 -0.78 -33.42 8.64
N GLY A 187 -1.64 -32.77 7.86
CA GLY A 187 -3.01 -32.43 8.26
C GLY A 187 -3.14 -31.22 9.20
N LYS A 188 -2.03 -30.56 9.57
CA LYS A 188 -2.07 -29.37 10.43
C LYS A 188 -2.47 -28.14 9.64
N LYS A 189 -3.24 -27.26 10.28
CA LYS A 189 -3.63 -25.96 9.71
C LYS A 189 -2.44 -25.03 9.51
N LEU A 190 -2.41 -24.35 8.37
CA LEU A 190 -1.46 -23.27 8.11
C LEU A 190 -1.97 -21.96 8.71
N THR A 191 -1.09 -21.23 9.39
CA THR A 191 -1.39 -19.86 9.84
C THR A 191 -1.03 -18.87 8.73
N TRP A 192 -2.02 -18.12 8.25
CA TRP A 192 -1.91 -17.14 7.16
C TRP A 192 -1.86 -15.71 7.69
N PHE A 193 -0.99 -14.89 7.12
CA PHE A 193 -0.84 -13.47 7.46
C PHE A 193 -0.47 -12.64 6.23
N LYS A 194 -0.72 -11.32 6.31
CA LYS A 194 -0.31 -10.38 5.26
C LYS A 194 1.16 -10.04 5.43
N ASN A 195 1.97 -10.32 4.41
CA ASN A 195 3.38 -9.94 4.38
C ASN A 195 3.55 -8.46 3.99
N ASN A 196 4.73 -7.89 4.24
CA ASN A 196 5.06 -6.48 3.95
C ASN A 196 4.92 -6.10 2.48
N ASN A 197 5.00 -7.07 1.57
CA ASN A 197 4.79 -6.86 0.14
C ASN A 197 3.30 -6.87 -0.28
N GLY A 198 2.38 -6.98 0.68
CA GLY A 198 0.94 -6.98 0.46
C GLY A 198 0.32 -8.36 0.24
N TYR A 199 1.12 -9.38 -0.08
CA TYR A 199 0.65 -10.73 -0.37
C TYR A 199 0.42 -11.55 0.90
N ILE A 200 -0.51 -12.50 0.83
CA ILE A 200 -0.78 -13.44 1.92
C ILE A 200 0.22 -14.61 1.89
N MET A 201 0.87 -14.84 3.02
CA MET A 201 1.90 -15.86 3.22
C MET A 201 1.57 -16.71 4.45
N CYS A 202 1.96 -17.98 4.45
CA CYS A 202 1.81 -18.85 5.61
C CYS A 202 3.07 -18.91 6.48
N SER A 203 2.92 -19.50 7.66
CA SER A 203 4.01 -19.80 8.61
C SER A 203 5.18 -20.60 8.02
N ASN A 204 4.99 -21.28 6.89
CA ASN A 204 6.03 -22.04 6.19
C ASN A 204 6.76 -21.20 5.11
N ASN A 205 6.56 -19.88 5.08
CA ASN A 205 7.14 -18.94 4.11
C ASN A 205 6.74 -19.22 2.64
N ILE A 206 5.52 -19.74 2.43
CA ILE A 206 4.94 -19.98 1.10
C ILE A 206 3.75 -19.04 0.92
N TYR A 207 3.64 -18.39 -0.24
CA TYR A 207 2.50 -17.54 -0.55
C TYR A 207 1.26 -18.37 -0.88
N ILE A 208 0.08 -17.87 -0.49
CA ILE A 208 -1.18 -18.59 -0.66
C ILE A 208 -1.46 -18.92 -2.13
N HIS A 209 -1.18 -17.96 -3.02
CA HIS A 209 -1.38 -18.14 -4.46
C HIS A 209 -0.45 -19.21 -5.04
N GLN A 210 0.73 -19.43 -4.46
CA GLN A 210 1.64 -20.50 -4.91
C GLN A 210 1.08 -21.89 -4.56
N ILE A 211 0.48 -22.03 -3.38
CA ILE A 211 -0.20 -23.27 -2.98
C ILE A 211 -1.38 -23.52 -3.91
N ILE A 212 -2.20 -22.49 -4.13
CA ILE A 212 -3.40 -22.59 -4.96
C ILE A 212 -3.03 -23.05 -6.37
N THR A 213 -2.08 -22.38 -7.04
CA THR A 213 -1.70 -22.69 -8.43
C THR A 213 -0.67 -23.81 -8.57
N GLY A 214 -0.11 -24.32 -7.47
CA GLY A 214 1.01 -25.29 -7.50
C GLY A 214 2.32 -24.73 -8.08
N CYS A 215 2.49 -23.42 -8.11
CA CYS A 215 3.61 -22.74 -8.77
C CYS A 215 4.70 -22.35 -7.76
N TYR A 216 5.60 -23.29 -7.45
CA TYR A 216 6.62 -23.15 -6.40
C TYR A 216 8.01 -22.80 -6.93
N GLY A 217 8.85 -22.21 -6.07
CA GLY A 217 10.29 -22.07 -6.34
C GLY A 217 10.64 -21.13 -7.50
N ASN A 218 9.71 -20.25 -7.88
CA ASN A 218 9.90 -19.21 -8.89
C ASN A 218 10.08 -17.87 -8.18
N GLY A 219 11.30 -17.64 -7.66
CA GLY A 219 11.67 -16.39 -6.99
C GLY A 219 12.01 -15.26 -7.98
N LYS A 220 12.10 -14.03 -7.47
CA LYS A 220 12.54 -12.86 -8.27
C LYS A 220 13.87 -13.16 -8.97
N GLY A 221 13.83 -13.20 -10.31
CA GLY A 221 15.02 -13.18 -11.16
C GLY A 221 15.58 -14.54 -11.59
N THR A 222 15.02 -15.68 -11.14
CA THR A 222 15.60 -17.00 -11.47
C THR A 222 14.81 -17.83 -12.48
N LYS A 223 13.53 -17.51 -12.77
CA LYS A 223 12.68 -18.30 -13.69
C LYS A 223 11.70 -17.43 -14.48
N ASN A 224 11.27 -17.98 -15.64
CA ASN A 224 10.50 -17.26 -16.66
C ASN A 224 9.00 -17.12 -16.36
N ILE A 225 8.49 -17.78 -15.31
CA ILE A 225 7.06 -17.79 -14.95
C ILE A 225 6.84 -17.44 -13.48
N SER A 226 5.74 -16.79 -13.17
CA SER A 226 5.27 -16.42 -11.83
C SER A 226 3.75 -16.54 -11.75
N VAL A 227 3.19 -16.38 -10.55
CA VAL A 227 1.74 -16.27 -10.37
C VAL A 227 1.37 -14.79 -10.44
N ASP A 228 0.36 -14.49 -11.25
CA ASP A 228 -0.17 -13.15 -11.49
C ASP A 228 -1.64 -13.08 -11.07
N HIS A 229 -2.02 -11.97 -10.45
CA HIS A 229 -3.39 -11.65 -10.07
C HIS A 229 -4.00 -10.79 -11.19
N ILE A 230 -5.04 -11.29 -11.84
CA ILE A 230 -5.65 -10.64 -13.01
C ILE A 230 -6.19 -9.25 -12.67
N ASP A 231 -6.81 -9.11 -11.50
CA ASP A 231 -7.31 -7.84 -10.96
C ASP A 231 -6.25 -6.99 -10.24
N GLN A 232 -5.02 -7.48 -10.10
CA GLN A 232 -3.91 -6.85 -9.39
C GLN A 232 -4.13 -6.67 -7.88
N ASP A 233 -5.15 -7.31 -7.29
CA ASP A 233 -5.39 -7.32 -5.86
C ASP A 233 -4.73 -8.56 -5.22
N PRO A 234 -3.64 -8.39 -4.44
CA PRO A 234 -2.96 -9.52 -3.79
C PRO A 234 -3.81 -10.23 -2.73
N LEU A 235 -4.95 -9.64 -2.33
CA LEU A 235 -5.90 -10.22 -1.39
C LEU A 235 -6.99 -11.05 -2.07
N ASN A 236 -7.19 -10.88 -3.38
CA ASN A 236 -8.13 -11.69 -4.15
C ASN A 236 -7.46 -12.97 -4.69
N ASN A 237 -7.50 -14.04 -3.91
CA ASN A 237 -6.85 -15.31 -4.23
C ASN A 237 -7.86 -16.35 -4.72
N THR A 238 -8.91 -15.94 -5.43
CA THR A 238 -9.82 -16.85 -6.12
C THR A 238 -9.12 -17.51 -7.31
N TRP A 239 -9.44 -18.77 -7.59
CA TRP A 239 -8.82 -19.55 -8.65
C TRP A 239 -8.93 -18.86 -10.01
N GLU A 240 -10.09 -18.31 -10.31
CA GLU A 240 -10.37 -17.57 -11.55
C GLU A 240 -9.60 -16.25 -11.67
N ASN A 241 -9.08 -15.70 -10.56
CA ASN A 241 -8.29 -14.48 -10.54
C ASN A 241 -6.78 -14.74 -10.64
N LEU A 242 -6.34 -15.99 -10.45
CA LEU A 242 -4.94 -16.37 -10.50
C LEU A 242 -4.60 -16.99 -11.85
N ARG A 243 -3.44 -16.62 -12.40
CA ARG A 243 -2.88 -17.27 -13.58
C ARG A 243 -1.37 -17.42 -13.45
N ILE A 244 -0.81 -18.40 -14.16
CA ILE A 244 0.63 -18.46 -14.37
C ILE A 244 0.94 -17.55 -15.56
N ALA A 245 1.76 -16.54 -15.34
CA ALA A 245 2.19 -15.59 -16.36
C ALA A 245 3.70 -15.60 -16.51
N THR A 246 4.19 -15.22 -17.67
CA THR A 246 5.62 -14.98 -17.87
C THR A 246 6.04 -13.67 -17.20
N ARG A 247 7.36 -13.52 -16.96
CA ARG A 247 7.90 -12.26 -16.41
C ARG A 247 7.54 -11.05 -17.27
N GLU A 248 7.58 -11.20 -18.60
CA GLU A 248 7.26 -10.10 -19.54
C GLU A 248 5.79 -9.70 -19.44
N GLU A 249 4.86 -10.66 -19.41
CA GLU A 249 3.44 -10.40 -19.23
C GLU A 249 3.16 -9.71 -17.88
N GLN A 250 3.82 -10.16 -16.80
CA GLN A 250 3.69 -9.54 -15.48
C GLN A 250 4.23 -8.10 -15.47
N GLU A 251 5.41 -7.87 -16.06
CA GLU A 251 6.00 -6.53 -16.18
C GLU A 251 5.10 -5.59 -16.97
N GLN A 252 4.49 -6.05 -18.06
CA GLN A 252 3.53 -5.25 -18.84
C GLN A 252 2.28 -4.87 -18.03
N ASN A 253 1.86 -5.70 -17.09
CA ASN A 253 0.71 -5.43 -16.22
C ASN A 253 1.02 -4.52 -15.03
N CYS A 254 2.29 -4.25 -14.73
CA CYS A 254 2.67 -3.44 -13.59
C CYS A 254 2.30 -1.95 -13.77
N ASN A 255 1.91 -1.31 -12.67
CA ASN A 255 1.68 0.13 -12.63
C ASN A 255 2.91 0.90 -13.14
N GLY A 256 2.65 1.87 -14.00
CA GLY A 256 3.64 2.66 -14.72
C GLY A 256 4.30 1.97 -15.91
N ILE A 257 3.99 0.71 -16.20
CA ILE A 257 4.28 0.10 -17.50
C ILE A 257 2.98 0.03 -18.31
N LYS A 258 1.92 -0.53 -17.71
CA LYS A 258 0.57 -0.58 -18.27
C LYS A 258 0.12 0.80 -18.77
N GLN A 259 -0.45 0.86 -19.97
CA GLN A 259 -0.93 2.11 -20.58
C GLN A 259 -1.93 2.82 -19.66
N GLY A 260 -1.81 4.13 -19.55
CA GLY A 260 -2.67 4.95 -18.67
C GLY A 260 -2.34 4.88 -17.17
N THR A 261 -1.41 4.03 -16.73
CA THR A 261 -1.01 3.96 -15.31
C THR A 261 0.29 4.73 -15.05
N LYS A 262 0.40 5.30 -13.84
CA LYS A 262 1.62 5.98 -13.36
C LYS A 262 2.17 5.23 -12.16
N ARG A 263 3.50 5.16 -12.03
CA ARG A 263 4.13 4.61 -10.83
C ARG A 263 3.86 5.51 -9.63
N GLU A 264 3.66 4.88 -8.48
CA GLU A 264 3.64 5.59 -7.20
C GLU A 264 4.90 6.39 -6.96
N ARG A 265 4.76 7.51 -6.24
CA ARG A 265 5.91 8.35 -5.87
C ARG A 265 6.80 7.58 -4.92
N LYS A 266 8.11 7.71 -5.10
CA LYS A 266 9.08 7.16 -4.14
C LYS A 266 8.93 7.88 -2.80
N HIS A 267 9.14 7.15 -1.70
CA HIS A 267 9.07 7.69 -0.34
C HIS A 267 10.02 8.87 -0.09
N ASN A 268 11.12 8.96 -0.85
CA ASN A 268 12.13 10.01 -0.75
C ASN A 268 11.96 11.12 -1.81
N ALA A 269 10.86 11.13 -2.57
CA ALA A 269 10.58 12.20 -3.52
C ALA A 269 10.27 13.52 -2.78
N ILE A 270 10.64 14.65 -3.39
CA ILE A 270 10.35 16.00 -2.87
C ILE A 270 8.85 16.13 -2.59
N LYS A 271 8.45 16.76 -1.48
CA LYS A 271 7.03 16.97 -1.16
C LYS A 271 6.35 17.77 -2.29
N LEU A 272 5.13 17.40 -2.67
CA LEU A 272 4.38 18.20 -3.64
C LEU A 272 3.95 19.53 -3.01
N PRO A 273 3.86 20.60 -3.81
CA PRO A 273 3.32 21.87 -3.36
C PRO A 273 1.83 21.74 -3.03
N ASP A 274 1.34 22.61 -2.16
CA ASP A 274 -0.04 22.56 -1.69
C ASP A 274 -1.03 22.70 -2.86
N GLY A 275 -2.07 21.87 -2.85
CA GLY A 275 -3.07 21.81 -3.91
C GLY A 275 -2.68 21.00 -5.14
N ILE A 276 -1.49 20.37 -5.17
CA ILE A 276 -1.12 19.40 -6.21
C ILE A 276 -1.01 17.99 -5.62
N THR A 277 -1.78 17.06 -6.17
CA THR A 277 -1.70 15.64 -5.83
C THR A 277 -0.98 14.84 -6.91
N HIS A 278 -0.56 13.61 -6.58
CA HIS A 278 0.12 12.74 -7.55
C HIS A 278 -0.76 12.39 -8.75
N ASP A 279 -2.05 12.18 -8.50
CA ASP A 279 -3.05 11.78 -9.50
C ASP A 279 -3.28 12.85 -10.57
N MET A 280 -2.98 14.11 -10.25
CA MET A 280 -3.09 15.23 -11.20
C MET A 280 -1.97 15.23 -12.25
N MET A 281 -0.89 14.46 -12.09
CA MET A 281 0.27 14.48 -12.98
C MET A 281 0.29 13.27 -13.92
N ARG A 282 0.50 13.48 -15.23
CA ARG A 282 0.67 12.38 -16.21
C ARG A 282 1.94 11.54 -15.97
N LYS A 283 1.98 10.34 -16.57
CA LYS A 283 2.98 9.28 -16.35
C LYS A 283 4.43 9.78 -16.31
N TYR A 284 4.81 10.64 -17.27
CA TYR A 284 6.18 11.14 -17.45
C TYR A 284 6.47 12.47 -16.75
N VAL A 285 5.47 13.08 -16.10
CA VAL A 285 5.59 14.40 -15.45
C VAL A 285 6.12 14.25 -14.03
N VAL A 286 7.22 14.96 -13.74
CA VAL A 286 7.91 14.97 -12.44
C VAL A 286 8.03 16.42 -11.95
N TYR A 287 7.73 16.65 -10.68
CA TYR A 287 7.89 17.94 -10.01
C TYR A 287 9.33 18.14 -9.51
N TYR A 288 9.85 19.35 -9.73
CA TYR A 288 11.17 19.79 -9.28
C TYR A 288 11.05 21.08 -8.46
N HIS A 289 11.81 21.10 -7.37
CA HIS A 289 12.08 22.27 -6.53
C HIS A 289 13.59 22.43 -6.42
N GLU A 290 14.09 23.63 -6.71
CA GLU A 290 15.52 23.92 -6.67
C GLU A 290 15.78 25.28 -6.03
N TRP A 291 16.81 25.36 -5.20
CA TRP A 291 17.37 26.61 -4.72
C TRP A 291 18.37 27.17 -5.74
N LEU A 292 18.30 28.47 -5.99
CA LEU A 292 19.16 29.18 -6.94
C LEU A 292 20.47 29.65 -6.29
N ASP A 293 20.48 29.79 -4.97
CA ASP A 293 21.57 30.31 -4.17
C ASP A 293 21.91 29.38 -3.01
N LYS A 294 23.17 29.42 -2.56
CA LYS A 294 23.67 28.59 -1.46
C LYS A 294 23.04 28.98 -0.11
N GLU A 295 22.54 30.20 0.00
CA GLU A 295 21.91 30.75 1.19
C GLU A 295 20.42 30.38 1.28
N HIS A 296 19.88 29.67 0.26
CA HIS A 296 18.48 29.25 0.17
C HIS A 296 17.49 30.42 0.32
N THR A 297 17.77 31.56 -0.30
CA THR A 297 16.88 32.74 -0.29
C THR A 297 16.00 32.81 -1.53
N ARG A 298 16.38 32.12 -2.62
CA ARG A 298 15.69 32.14 -3.90
C ARG A 298 15.43 30.73 -4.39
N GLU A 299 14.16 30.37 -4.49
CA GLU A 299 13.72 29.09 -5.02
C GLU A 299 13.03 29.22 -6.38
N ARG A 300 12.97 28.10 -7.08
CA ARG A 300 12.15 27.92 -8.28
C ARG A 300 11.49 26.55 -8.28
N GLU A 301 10.30 26.51 -8.86
CA GLU A 301 9.52 25.29 -9.04
C GLU A 301 9.13 25.14 -10.51
N PHE A 302 9.22 23.91 -11.02
CA PHE A 302 8.84 23.57 -12.40
C PHE A 302 8.54 22.08 -12.52
N PHE A 303 7.90 21.70 -13.63
CA PHE A 303 7.71 20.31 -14.01
C PHE A 303 8.66 19.92 -15.13
N LYS A 304 9.05 18.66 -15.14
CA LYS A 304 9.91 18.06 -16.14
C LYS A 304 9.24 16.80 -16.68
N ILE A 305 9.22 16.67 -18.00
CA ILE A 305 8.79 15.44 -18.68
C ILE A 305 10.04 14.61 -18.90
N GLU A 306 10.17 13.53 -18.14
CA GLU A 306 11.33 12.65 -18.20
C GLU A 306 11.02 11.35 -18.93
N LYS A 307 11.96 10.89 -19.77
CA LYS A 307 11.94 9.55 -20.38
C LYS A 307 10.69 9.22 -21.20
N HIS A 308 10.03 10.24 -21.75
CA HIS A 308 8.99 10.02 -22.74
C HIS A 308 9.62 9.39 -24.00
N PRO A 309 9.13 8.26 -24.54
CA PRO A 309 9.74 7.58 -25.69
C PRO A 309 9.84 8.45 -26.97
N LYS A 310 8.96 9.46 -27.06
CA LYS A 310 8.85 10.41 -28.18
C LYS A 310 9.61 11.72 -27.97
N LEU A 311 10.40 11.85 -26.90
CA LEU A 311 11.23 13.02 -26.64
C LEU A 311 12.71 12.63 -26.59
N ASP A 312 13.52 13.20 -27.47
CA ASP A 312 14.98 13.00 -27.46
C ASP A 312 15.64 13.66 -26.24
N LYS A 313 15.08 14.77 -25.76
CA LYS A 313 15.55 15.52 -24.59
C LYS A 313 14.40 15.76 -23.62
N PRO A 314 14.66 15.73 -22.30
CA PRO A 314 13.63 16.06 -21.33
C PRO A 314 13.07 17.46 -21.56
N PHE A 315 11.76 17.58 -21.57
CA PHE A 315 11.09 18.88 -21.64
C PHE A 315 10.96 19.47 -20.23
N MET A 316 11.18 20.77 -20.08
CA MET A 316 10.98 21.49 -18.82
C MET A 316 9.95 22.60 -19.04
N THR A 317 8.99 22.71 -18.13
CA THR A 317 8.08 23.86 -18.11
C THR A 317 8.82 25.13 -17.70
N SER A 318 8.15 26.27 -17.80
CA SER A 318 8.71 27.54 -17.34
C SER A 318 9.21 27.47 -15.90
N LYS A 319 10.43 27.99 -15.68
CA LYS A 319 11.06 28.15 -14.37
C LYS A 319 10.76 29.50 -13.72
N SER A 320 9.91 30.32 -14.34
CA SER A 320 9.55 31.65 -13.85
C SER A 320 8.58 31.55 -12.67
N ASN A 321 8.80 32.35 -11.63
CA ASN A 321 7.87 32.49 -10.51
C ASN A 321 6.63 33.34 -10.85
N LYS A 322 6.58 33.93 -12.06
CA LYS A 322 5.40 34.66 -12.56
C LYS A 322 4.28 33.74 -13.05
N ILE A 323 4.58 32.46 -13.30
CA ILE A 323 3.62 31.46 -13.76
C ILE A 323 3.27 30.57 -12.58
N THR A 324 1.97 30.35 -12.36
CA THR A 324 1.50 29.51 -11.25
C THR A 324 1.95 28.07 -11.42
N ILE A 325 2.06 27.34 -10.30
CA ILE A 325 2.48 25.93 -10.36
C ILE A 325 1.41 25.06 -11.05
N GLN A 326 0.14 25.42 -10.93
CA GLN A 326 -0.98 24.76 -11.62
C GLN A 326 -0.90 24.94 -13.13
N ASP A 327 -0.58 26.15 -13.61
CA ASP A 327 -0.41 26.40 -15.06
C ASP A 327 0.79 25.64 -15.62
N LYS A 328 1.89 25.58 -14.86
CA LYS A 328 3.06 24.75 -15.23
C LYS A 328 2.68 23.27 -15.31
N LEU A 329 1.89 22.76 -14.37
CA LEU A 329 1.40 21.38 -14.41
C LEU A 329 0.51 21.13 -15.63
N ALA A 330 -0.44 22.04 -15.91
CA ALA A 330 -1.32 21.96 -17.07
C ALA A 330 -0.51 21.95 -18.37
N GLN A 331 0.53 22.78 -18.48
CA GLN A 331 1.45 22.78 -19.62
C GLN A 331 2.17 21.43 -19.78
N ALA A 332 2.72 20.87 -18.69
CA ALA A 332 3.42 19.58 -18.75
C ALA A 332 2.49 18.44 -19.15
N ASN A 333 1.29 18.38 -18.55
CA ASN A 333 0.30 17.36 -18.86
C ASN A 333 -0.17 17.47 -20.31
N LYS A 334 -0.43 18.69 -20.79
CA LYS A 334 -0.81 18.92 -22.19
C LYS A 334 0.24 18.38 -23.16
N ILE A 335 1.52 18.63 -22.92
CA ILE A 335 2.59 18.13 -23.79
C ILE A 335 2.64 16.60 -23.80
N VAL A 336 2.43 15.95 -22.66
CA VAL A 336 2.32 14.48 -22.64
C VAL A 336 1.12 14.02 -23.44
N ASP A 337 -0.05 14.63 -23.24
CA ASP A 337 -1.27 14.28 -23.97
C ASP A 337 -1.09 14.53 -25.49
N ASP A 338 -0.46 15.63 -25.90
CA ASP A 338 -0.12 15.94 -27.29
C ASP A 338 0.82 14.88 -27.89
N LEU A 339 1.89 14.50 -27.18
CA LEU A 339 2.82 13.46 -27.62
C LEU A 339 2.15 12.09 -27.75
N GLU A 340 1.27 11.72 -26.82
CA GLU A 340 0.50 10.47 -26.92
C GLU A 340 -0.43 10.47 -28.15
N ASN A 341 -0.87 11.65 -28.61
CA ASN A 341 -1.65 11.84 -29.84
C ASN A 341 -0.79 12.18 -31.09
N ASP A 342 0.52 11.92 -31.06
CA ASP A 342 1.46 12.19 -32.16
C ASP A 342 1.56 13.66 -32.59
N ILE A 343 1.30 14.58 -31.66
CA ILE A 343 1.47 16.02 -31.83
C ILE A 343 2.78 16.45 -31.15
N TYR A 344 3.74 16.91 -31.95
CA TYR A 344 5.08 17.24 -31.48
C TYR A 344 5.26 18.75 -31.27
N PRO A 345 6.00 19.18 -30.22
CA PRO A 345 6.32 20.59 -30.02
C PRO A 345 7.21 21.10 -31.16
N THR A 346 6.74 22.11 -31.90
CA THR A 346 7.45 22.71 -33.03
C THR A 346 8.74 23.39 -32.57
N THR A 347 9.90 22.85 -32.96
CA THR A 347 11.20 23.52 -32.80
C THR A 347 11.38 24.56 -33.91
N SER A 348 10.98 25.81 -33.66
CA SER A 348 11.23 26.93 -34.57
C SER A 348 12.45 27.76 -34.10
N GLU A 349 13.67 27.29 -34.34
CA GLU A 349 14.83 28.20 -34.35
C GLU A 349 15.78 27.79 -35.47
N ALA A 350 15.77 28.55 -36.57
CA ALA A 350 16.90 28.60 -37.48
C ALA A 350 18.10 29.12 -36.66
N SER A 351 19.13 28.30 -36.49
CA SER A 351 20.27 28.65 -35.62
C SER A 351 21.09 29.77 -36.27
N LEU A 352 21.03 30.97 -35.68
CA LEU A 352 21.92 32.06 -36.07
C LEU A 352 23.39 31.69 -35.77
N PRO A 353 24.36 32.19 -36.57
CA PRO A 353 25.78 31.98 -36.30
C PRO A 353 26.22 32.50 -34.92
N LYS A 354 27.32 31.94 -34.42
CA LYS A 354 27.88 32.29 -33.12
C LYS A 354 28.16 33.81 -33.02
N TYR A 355 27.77 34.41 -31.89
CA TYR A 355 27.87 35.86 -31.59
C TYR A 355 26.88 36.76 -32.34
N MET A 356 25.95 36.19 -33.11
CA MET A 356 24.84 36.93 -33.72
C MET A 356 23.55 36.80 -32.91
N SER A 357 22.74 37.85 -32.93
CA SER A 357 21.41 37.86 -32.33
C SER A 357 20.46 38.73 -33.14
N LEU A 358 19.18 38.39 -33.12
CA LEU A 358 18.10 39.22 -33.66
C LEU A 358 17.54 40.10 -32.55
N VAL A 359 17.59 41.42 -32.72
CA VAL A 359 17.11 42.40 -31.74
C VAL A 359 16.20 43.42 -32.41
N VAL A 360 14.97 43.55 -31.91
CA VAL A 360 14.04 44.61 -32.34
C VAL A 360 14.33 45.90 -31.58
N SER A 361 14.46 47.02 -32.29
CA SER A 361 14.58 48.35 -31.68
C SER A 361 13.98 49.39 -32.58
N ARG A 362 13.22 50.34 -32.00
CA ARG A 362 12.49 51.36 -32.77
C ARG A 362 11.62 50.72 -33.87
N ASP A 363 10.92 49.65 -33.50
CA ASP A 363 10.00 48.87 -34.34
C ASP A 363 10.62 48.26 -35.61
N LYS A 364 11.96 48.16 -35.68
CA LYS A 364 12.65 47.52 -36.80
C LYS A 364 13.50 46.32 -36.33
N PRO A 365 13.49 45.19 -37.04
CA PRO A 365 14.37 44.07 -36.75
C PRO A 365 15.83 44.43 -37.07
N HIS A 366 16.76 44.03 -36.21
CA HIS A 366 18.18 44.22 -36.45
C HIS A 366 18.95 42.92 -36.23
N LEU A 367 19.91 42.67 -37.10
CA LEU A 367 20.96 41.70 -36.85
C LEU A 367 22.08 42.39 -36.05
N VAL A 368 22.51 41.76 -34.96
CA VAL A 368 23.51 42.32 -34.03
C VAL A 368 24.63 41.31 -33.82
N TYR A 369 25.87 41.78 -33.93
CA TYR A 369 27.07 41.01 -33.61
C TYR A 369 27.80 41.63 -32.43
N GLU A 370 28.11 40.82 -31.43
CA GLU A 370 28.90 41.22 -30.27
C GLU A 370 29.96 40.17 -29.92
N ARG A 371 31.24 40.57 -30.01
CA ARG A 371 32.37 39.73 -29.61
C ARG A 371 33.42 40.54 -28.85
N ARG A 372 34.09 39.92 -27.88
CA ARG A 372 35.27 40.48 -27.22
C ARG A 372 36.50 39.69 -27.64
N ILE A 373 37.54 40.39 -28.11
CA ILE A 373 38.85 39.84 -28.45
C ILE A 373 39.90 40.76 -27.82
N ASP A 374 40.81 40.22 -27.02
CA ASP A 374 41.92 40.95 -26.39
C ASP A 374 41.51 42.27 -25.71
N GLY A 375 40.40 42.24 -24.96
CA GLY A 375 39.86 43.39 -24.24
C GLY A 375 39.13 44.42 -25.11
N LYS A 376 39.19 44.32 -26.45
CA LYS A 376 38.45 45.17 -27.39
C LYS A 376 37.08 44.56 -27.70
N ARG A 377 36.03 45.39 -27.64
CA ARG A 377 34.65 44.99 -28.00
C ARG A 377 34.42 45.28 -29.48
N LEU A 378 34.17 44.23 -30.25
CA LEU A 378 33.68 44.31 -31.62
C LEU A 378 32.16 44.31 -31.58
N ASN A 379 31.55 45.36 -32.12
CA ASN A 379 30.10 45.47 -32.24
C ASN A 379 29.71 45.85 -33.66
N PHE A 380 28.63 45.25 -34.15
CA PHE A 380 28.04 45.69 -35.42
C PHE A 380 26.54 45.46 -35.39
N ARG A 381 25.80 46.36 -36.03
CA ARG A 381 24.35 46.34 -36.05
C ARG A 381 23.88 46.71 -37.45
N MET A 382 22.96 45.93 -38.00
CA MET A 382 22.36 46.15 -39.31
C MET A 382 20.84 46.05 -39.18
N ILE A 383 20.12 47.01 -39.74
CA ILE A 383 18.66 46.95 -39.86
C ILE A 383 18.34 45.91 -40.93
N LEU A 384 17.37 45.05 -40.65
CA LEU A 384 16.84 44.09 -41.62
C LEU A 384 15.63 44.71 -42.34
N PRO A 385 15.49 44.51 -43.67
CA PRO A 385 14.29 44.90 -44.41
C PRO A 385 13.03 44.20 -43.87
N ASP A 386 11.84 44.75 -44.16
CA ASP A 386 10.58 44.17 -43.67
C ASP A 386 10.33 42.75 -44.24
N GLU A 387 10.70 42.52 -45.50
CA GLU A 387 10.78 41.19 -46.12
C GLU A 387 12.24 40.88 -46.45
N HIS A 388 12.79 39.81 -45.86
CA HIS A 388 14.17 39.41 -46.11
C HIS A 388 14.37 37.90 -45.89
N ASP A 389 15.33 37.33 -46.62
CA ASP A 389 15.90 36.02 -46.30
C ASP A 389 17.03 36.17 -45.27
N ILE A 390 16.96 35.42 -44.17
CA ILE A 390 17.93 35.57 -43.07
C ILE A 390 19.35 35.14 -43.48
N HIS A 391 19.51 34.17 -44.37
CA HIS A 391 20.80 33.67 -44.82
C HIS A 391 21.49 34.67 -45.74
N GLU A 392 20.75 35.27 -46.67
CA GLU A 392 21.27 36.36 -47.51
C GLU A 392 21.71 37.56 -46.67
N GLN A 393 20.90 37.94 -45.68
CA GLN A 393 21.24 39.06 -44.80
C GLN A 393 22.45 38.77 -43.92
N ILE A 394 22.66 37.51 -43.50
CA ILE A 394 23.86 37.10 -42.79
C ILE A 394 25.11 37.33 -43.67
N VAL A 395 25.09 36.94 -44.95
CA VAL A 395 26.22 37.15 -45.87
C VAL A 395 26.56 38.64 -45.99
N VAL A 396 25.55 39.47 -46.28
CA VAL A 396 25.70 40.94 -46.37
C VAL A 396 26.24 41.53 -45.07
N PHE A 397 25.79 41.00 -43.93
CA PHE A 397 26.26 41.45 -42.63
C PHE A 397 27.74 41.16 -42.41
N TYR A 398 28.22 39.98 -42.80
CA TYR A 398 29.64 39.63 -42.68
C TYR A 398 30.52 40.49 -43.58
N ASP A 399 30.08 40.81 -44.80
CA ASP A 399 30.82 41.70 -45.69
C ASP A 399 30.99 43.10 -45.08
N LYS A 400 29.91 43.66 -44.52
CA LYS A 400 29.97 44.94 -43.79
C LYS A 400 30.85 44.86 -42.55
N LEU A 401 30.87 43.71 -41.89
CA LEU A 401 31.66 43.51 -40.68
C LEU A 401 33.15 43.38 -40.99
N LYS A 402 33.53 42.73 -42.09
CA LYS A 402 34.90 42.70 -42.64
C LYS A 402 35.38 44.10 -43.02
N ILE A 403 34.52 44.93 -43.62
CA ILE A 403 34.84 46.33 -43.95
C ILE A 403 35.08 47.15 -42.66
N LYS A 404 34.25 46.95 -41.63
CA LYS A 404 34.39 47.68 -40.35
C LYS A 404 35.63 47.26 -39.56
N TYR A 405 36.07 46.01 -39.73
CA TYR A 405 37.15 45.40 -38.96
C TYR A 405 38.13 44.63 -39.87
N PRO A 406 38.91 45.33 -40.73
CA PRO A 406 39.78 44.70 -41.73
C PRO A 406 40.97 43.93 -41.11
N ASP A 407 41.45 44.36 -39.95
CA ASP A 407 42.63 43.79 -39.27
C ASP A 407 42.32 42.52 -38.45
N HIS A 408 41.10 41.98 -38.54
CA HIS A 408 40.68 40.80 -37.79
C HIS A 408 40.36 39.63 -38.75
N GLU A 409 41.30 38.70 -38.93
CA GLU A 409 41.18 37.49 -39.77
C GLU A 409 40.15 36.44 -39.29
N CYS A 410 39.20 36.80 -38.44
CA CYS A 410 38.34 35.85 -37.73
C CYS A 410 36.96 35.64 -38.37
N PHE A 411 36.81 36.00 -39.65
CA PHE A 411 35.55 35.91 -40.40
C PHE A 411 35.68 34.88 -41.53
N THR A 412 36.06 33.66 -41.18
CA THR A 412 36.01 32.52 -42.10
C THR A 412 34.57 32.19 -42.48
N SER A 413 34.43 31.78 -43.74
CA SER A 413 33.24 31.62 -44.57
C SER A 413 32.08 30.86 -43.92
N ILE A 414 30.87 31.30 -44.23
CA ILE A 414 29.60 30.60 -43.95
C ILE A 414 29.46 29.33 -44.79
N ASP A 415 30.27 29.17 -45.84
CA ASP A 415 30.11 28.11 -46.85
C ASP A 415 30.51 26.69 -46.39
N GLU A 416 30.96 26.47 -45.15
CA GLU A 416 31.36 25.12 -44.69
C GLU A 416 30.43 24.46 -43.66
N LYS A 417 29.37 25.12 -43.18
CA LYS A 417 28.46 24.53 -42.17
C LYS A 417 26.99 24.96 -42.27
N MET A 418 26.48 25.09 -43.50
CA MET A 418 25.04 25.16 -43.76
C MET A 418 24.58 23.97 -44.57
#